data_AF-A0A6B9Y8L9-F1
#
_entry.id   AF-A0A6B9Y8L9-F1
#
_cell.length_a   1.000
_cell.length_b   1.000
_cell.length_c   1.000
_cell.angle_alpha   90.00
_cell.angle_beta   90.00
_cell.angle_gamma   90.00
#
_symmetry.space_group_name_H-M   'P 1'
#
loop_
_entity.id
_entity.type
_entity.pdbx_description
1 polymer ?
#
loop_
_entity_poly.entity_id
_entity_poly.type
_entity_poly.pdbx_seq_one_letter_code
_entity_poly.pdbx_strand_id
1 'polypeptide(L)'
;MPFSPEEEPDGAVDAPHHLYLGVIIQGIGGAFTWFFFQYVWPYYPRVGAAGTLAAVGLSGLGVLVALDDVVEHSMPVPTPLDELWVRVIYPIVRRIER
;
A
#
# COMPACT_ATOMS: atom_id res chain seq x y z
N MET A 1 -10.32 -26.07 0.44
CA MET A 1 -10.24 -24.62 0.18
C MET A 1 -11.10 -24.35 -1.04
N PRO A 2 -11.94 -23.30 -1.07
CA PRO A 2 -12.98 -23.18 -2.10
C PRO A 2 -12.47 -22.65 -3.45
N PHE A 3 -11.17 -22.38 -3.60
CA PHE A 3 -10.61 -21.75 -4.79
C PHE A 3 -9.40 -22.53 -5.33
N SER A 4 -9.29 -22.57 -6.65
CA SER A 4 -8.20 -23.19 -7.41
C SER A 4 -7.07 -22.16 -7.61
N PRO A 5 -5.85 -22.42 -7.12
CA PRO A 5 -4.74 -21.49 -7.23
C PRO A 5 -4.32 -21.14 -8.68
N GLU A 6 -4.77 -21.92 -9.65
CA GLU A 6 -4.45 -21.73 -11.06
C GLU A 6 -5.53 -20.94 -11.84
N GLU A 7 -6.74 -20.78 -11.27
CA GLU A 7 -7.87 -20.14 -11.96
C GLU A 7 -8.11 -18.68 -11.56
N GLU A 8 -7.72 -18.30 -10.34
CA GLU A 8 -7.71 -16.90 -9.91
C GLU A 8 -6.32 -16.31 -10.14
N PRO A 9 -6.20 -15.12 -10.77
CA PRO A 9 -4.95 -14.38 -10.85
C PRO A 9 -4.32 -13.99 -9.49
N ASP A 10 -4.84 -14.50 -8.37
CA ASP A 10 -4.27 -14.36 -7.01
C ASP A 10 -3.58 -15.64 -6.49
N GLY A 11 -3.76 -16.80 -7.14
CA GLY A 11 -3.24 -18.07 -6.65
C GLY A 11 -1.77 -18.38 -7.00
N ALA A 12 -1.03 -17.38 -7.47
CA ALA A 12 0.41 -17.49 -7.62
C ALA A 12 1.07 -17.36 -6.24
N VAL A 13 1.38 -18.50 -5.62
CA VAL A 13 2.15 -18.64 -4.36
C VAL A 13 3.47 -17.84 -4.37
N ASP A 14 3.97 -17.44 -5.54
CA ASP A 14 5.20 -16.69 -5.76
C ASP A 14 4.99 -15.18 -5.97
N ALA A 15 3.82 -14.63 -5.63
CA ALA A 15 3.43 -13.25 -5.94
C ALA A 15 3.42 -12.30 -4.72
N PRO A 16 4.56 -11.95 -4.09
CA PRO A 16 4.62 -10.93 -3.05
C PRO A 16 4.53 -9.55 -3.69
N HIS A 17 3.33 -8.99 -3.88
CA HIS A 17 3.22 -7.71 -4.59
C HIS A 17 2.90 -6.54 -3.67
N HIS A 18 2.00 -6.68 -2.69
CA HIS A 18 1.62 -5.55 -1.85
C HIS A 18 2.59 -5.30 -0.69
N LEU A 19 3.30 -6.32 -0.17
CA LEU A 19 4.34 -6.10 0.84
C LEU A 19 5.42 -5.13 0.36
N TYR A 20 6.03 -5.40 -0.80
CA TYR A 20 7.09 -4.54 -1.33
C TYR A 20 6.56 -3.16 -1.70
N LEU A 21 5.34 -3.07 -2.26
CA LEU A 21 4.70 -1.78 -2.52
C LEU A 21 4.46 -1.01 -1.22
N GLY A 22 3.96 -1.66 -0.17
CA GLY A 22 3.75 -1.07 1.15
C GLY A 22 5.05 -0.57 1.77
N VAL A 23 6.13 -1.36 1.71
CA VAL A 23 7.47 -0.96 2.18
C VAL A 23 8.04 0.20 1.37
N ILE A 24 7.88 0.21 0.05
CA ILE A 24 8.31 1.32 -0.81
C ILE A 24 7.55 2.60 -0.47
N ILE A 25 6.22 2.52 -0.35
CA ILE A 25 5.37 3.66 0.02
C ILE A 25 5.76 4.18 1.41
N GLN A 26 5.97 3.27 2.38
CA GLN A 26 6.42 3.59 3.73
C GLN A 26 7.75 4.34 3.70
N GLY A 27 8.72 3.83 2.96
CA GLY A 27 10.06 4.39 2.82
C GLY A 27 10.04 5.78 2.16
N ILE A 28 9.29 5.94 1.07
CA ILE A 28 9.10 7.23 0.38
C ILE A 28 8.43 8.25 1.32
N GLY A 29 7.34 7.86 1.98
CA GLY A 29 6.65 8.71 2.94
C GLY A 29 7.54 9.10 4.12
N GLY A 30 8.34 8.17 4.64
CA GLY A 30 9.31 8.42 5.71
C GLY A 30 10.42 9.38 5.29
N ALA A 31 10.97 9.20 4.08
CA ALA A 31 11.98 10.09 3.51
C ALA A 31 11.42 11.50 3.32
N PHE A 32 10.20 11.65 2.81
CA PHE A 32 9.56 12.97 2.67
C PHE A 32 9.18 13.59 4.01
N THR A 33 8.77 12.79 4.99
CA THR A 33 8.54 13.26 6.36
C THR A 33 9.81 13.91 6.91
N TRP A 34 10.94 13.21 6.82
CA TRP A 34 12.24 13.74 7.23
C TRP A 34 12.61 15.00 6.45
N PHE A 35 12.44 14.99 5.12
CA PHE A 35 12.77 16.13 4.27
C PHE A 35 11.96 17.39 4.61
N PHE A 36 10.63 17.29 4.66
CA PHE A 36 9.76 18.45 4.93
C PHE A 36 9.98 18.98 6.35
N PHE A 37 10.11 18.08 7.33
CA PHE A 37 10.36 18.46 8.71
C PHE A 37 11.70 19.18 8.85
N GLN A 38 12.77 18.60 8.30
CA GLN A 38 14.11 19.10 8.59
C GLN A 38 14.57 20.25 7.70
N TYR A 39 14.18 20.25 6.43
CA TYR A 39 14.72 21.21 5.46
C TYR A 39 13.71 22.27 5.01
N VAL A 40 12.40 22.01 5.11
CA VAL A 40 11.37 22.97 4.67
C VAL A 40 10.78 23.74 5.84
N TRP A 41 10.44 23.05 6.94
CA TRP A 41 9.78 23.66 8.10
C TRP A 41 10.54 24.86 8.68
N PRO A 42 11.88 24.83 8.86
CA PRO A 42 12.59 25.96 9.48
C PRO A 42 12.45 27.28 8.71
N TYR A 43 12.31 27.21 7.39
CA TYR A 43 12.26 28.38 6.51
C TYR A 43 10.82 28.71 6.06
N TYR A 44 9.97 27.70 5.91
CA TYR A 44 8.59 27.82 5.46
C TYR A 44 7.64 27.01 6.36
N PRO A 45 7.36 27.47 7.60
CA PRO A 45 6.73 26.62 8.62
C PRO A 45 5.38 26.02 8.24
N ARG A 46 4.51 26.79 7.57
CA ARG A 46 3.19 26.28 7.14
C ARG A 46 3.31 25.19 6.07
N VAL A 47 4.19 25.39 5.11
CA VAL A 47 4.42 24.43 4.01
C VAL A 47 5.13 23.19 4.53
N GLY A 48 6.16 23.36 5.37
CA GLY A 48 6.88 22.26 6.00
C GLY A 48 5.98 21.42 6.90
N ALA A 49 5.13 22.05 7.73
CA ALA A 49 4.18 21.33 8.57
C ALA A 49 3.17 20.53 7.74
N ALA A 50 2.54 21.16 6.74
CA ALA A 50 1.58 20.49 5.87
C ALA A 50 2.22 19.32 5.10
N GLY A 51 3.40 19.54 4.52
CA GLY A 51 4.15 18.51 3.81
C GLY A 51 4.57 17.35 4.71
N THR A 52 5.02 17.65 5.94
CA THR A 52 5.36 16.61 6.93
C THR A 52 4.14 15.76 7.27
N LEU A 53 2.99 16.37 7.57
CA LEU A 53 1.78 15.63 7.90
C LEU A 53 1.28 14.77 6.72
N ALA A 54 1.32 15.30 5.50
CA ALA A 54 0.96 14.55 4.31
C ALA A 54 1.90 13.35 4.09
N ALA A 55 3.20 13.54 4.27
CA ALA A 55 4.20 12.49 4.12
C ALA A 55 4.12 11.42 5.23
N VAL A 56 3.78 11.81 6.46
CA VAL A 56 3.48 10.86 7.55
C VAL A 56 2.26 10.04 7.21
N GLY A 57 1.21 10.67 6.69
CA GLY A 57 0.01 9.97 6.20
C GLY A 57 0.35 8.95 5.12
N LEU A 58 1.20 9.32 4.16
CA LEU A 58 1.67 8.41 3.11
C LEU A 58 2.50 7.25 3.70
N SER A 59 3.40 7.54 4.63
CA SER A 59 4.20 6.50 5.30
C SER A 59 3.33 5.51 6.06
N GLY A 60 2.32 6.01 6.77
CA GLY A 60 1.31 5.20 7.46
C GLY A 60 0.47 4.36 6.50
N LEU A 61 0.10 4.89 5.34
CA LEU A 61 -0.58 4.11 4.30
C LEU A 61 0.29 2.93 3.85
N GLY A 62 1.59 3.14 3.65
CA GLY A 62 2.52 2.07 3.31
C GLY A 62 2.57 0.96 4.35
N VAL A 63 2.53 1.32 5.64
CA VAL A 63 2.42 0.35 6.75
C VAL A 63 1.14 -0.48 6.64
N LEU A 64 0.00 0.16 6.42
CA LEU A 64 -1.28 -0.53 6.33
C LEU A 64 -1.30 -1.53 5.17
N VAL A 65 -0.77 -1.13 4.00
CA VAL A 65 -0.65 -2.02 2.82
C VAL A 65 0.28 -3.20 3.10
N ALA A 66 1.43 -2.96 3.75
CA ALA A 66 2.35 -4.03 4.09
C ALA A 66 1.78 -5.00 5.14
N LEU A 67 1.04 -4.48 6.12
CA LEU A 67 0.40 -5.29 7.17
C LEU A 67 -0.73 -6.14 6.61
N ASP A 68 -1.51 -5.60 5.68
CA ASP A 68 -2.58 -6.32 5.00
C ASP A 68 -2.05 -7.60 4.34
N ASP A 69 -1.00 -7.48 3.51
CA ASP A 69 -0.31 -8.60 2.85
C ASP A 69 0.25 -9.64 3.86
N VAL A 70 0.87 -9.18 4.96
CA VAL A 70 1.38 -10.07 6.02
C VAL A 70 0.24 -10.83 6.69
N VAL A 71 -0.90 -10.18 6.97
CA VAL A 71 -2.06 -10.83 7.59
C VAL A 71 -2.67 -11.86 6.66
N GLU A 72 -2.86 -11.51 5.39
CA GLU A 72 -3.38 -12.42 4.36
C GLU A 72 -2.55 -13.71 4.29
N HIS A 73 -1.22 -13.57 4.19
CA HIS A 73 -0.33 -14.72 4.06
C HIS A 73 -0.09 -15.51 5.35
N SER A 74 -0.27 -14.90 6.52
CA SER A 74 -0.03 -15.57 7.80
C SER A 74 -1.27 -16.16 8.45
N MET A 75 -2.46 -15.60 8.19
CA MET A 75 -3.70 -15.90 8.92
C MET A 75 -4.82 -16.51 8.07
N PRO A 76 -4.52 -17.08 6.89
CA PRO A 76 -5.43 -17.34 5.75
C PRO A 76 -6.87 -16.77 5.89
N VAL A 77 -6.98 -15.46 6.11
CA VAL A 77 -8.25 -14.74 6.19
C VAL A 77 -8.28 -13.64 5.14
N PRO A 78 -9.43 -13.39 4.50
CA PRO A 78 -9.57 -12.28 3.56
C PRO A 78 -9.30 -10.95 4.24
N THR A 79 -8.58 -10.07 3.57
CA THR A 79 -8.27 -8.74 4.07
C THR A 79 -9.13 -7.66 3.40
N PRO A 80 -9.22 -6.45 3.97
CA PRO A 80 -9.93 -5.35 3.32
C PRO A 80 -9.38 -4.96 1.95
N LEU A 81 -8.08 -5.10 1.67
CA LEU A 81 -7.53 -4.79 0.35
C LEU A 81 -7.87 -5.88 -0.69
N ASP A 82 -8.01 -7.14 -0.30
CA ASP A 82 -8.52 -8.20 -1.18
C ASP A 82 -9.92 -7.87 -1.68
N GLU A 83 -10.80 -7.47 -0.76
CA GLU A 83 -12.18 -7.10 -1.09
C GLU A 83 -12.24 -5.86 -1.99
N LEU A 84 -11.34 -4.89 -1.77
CA LEU A 84 -11.20 -3.73 -2.65
C LEU A 84 -10.73 -4.15 -4.05
N TRP A 85 -9.75 -5.06 -4.14
CA TRP A 85 -9.24 -5.58 -5.40
C TRP A 85 -10.34 -6.31 -6.17
N VAL A 86 -10.95 -7.32 -5.57
CA VAL A 86 -11.95 -8.19 -6.22
C VAL A 86 -13.19 -7.40 -6.63
N ARG A 87 -13.70 -6.51 -5.78
CA ARG A 87 -14.97 -5.82 -6.05
C ARG A 87 -14.83 -4.58 -6.92
N VAL A 88 -13.68 -3.91 -6.89
CA VAL A 88 -13.53 -2.58 -7.51
C VAL A 88 -12.39 -2.57 -8.53
N ILE A 89 -11.17 -2.91 -8.12
CA ILE A 89 -9.99 -2.70 -8.97
C ILE A 89 -9.92 -3.70 -10.13
N TYR A 90 -10.05 -5.00 -9.84
CA TYR A 90 -9.97 -6.06 -10.84
C TYR A 90 -10.98 -5.89 -11.99
N PRO A 91 -12.28 -5.58 -11.74
CA PRO A 91 -13.23 -5.28 -12.81
C PRO A 91 -12.82 -4.10 -13.70
N ILE A 92 -12.20 -3.06 -13.13
CA ILE A 92 -11.73 -1.89 -13.86
C ILE A 92 -10.52 -2.24 -14.73
N VAL A 93 -9.51 -2.89 -14.13
CA VAL A 93 -8.29 -3.32 -14.84
C VAL A 93 -8.64 -4.23 -16.01
N ARG A 94 -9.47 -5.26 -15.76
CA ARG A 94 -9.94 -6.18 -16.80
C ARG A 94 -10.68 -5.49 -17.94
N ARG A 95 -11.33 -4.35 -17.68
CA ARG A 95 -12.01 -3.56 -18.73
C ARG A 95 -11.02 -2.76 -19.58
N ILE A 96 -9.91 -2.33 -18.99
CA ILE A 96 -8.86 -1.56 -19.67
C ILE A 96 -7.95 -2.48 -20.50
N GLU A 97 -7.71 -3.70 -20.03
CA GLU A 97 -6.83 -4.69 -20.68
C GLU A 97 -7.49 -5.47 -21.83
N ARG A 98 -8.76 -5.17 -22.16
CA ARG A 98 -9.47 -5.71 -23.33
C ARG A 98 -9.21 -4.88 -24.59
#